data_AF-A0A164HMQ7-F1
#
_entry.id   AF-A0A164HMQ7-F1
#
_cell.length_a   1.000
_cell.length_b   1.000
_cell.length_c   1.000
_cell.angle_alpha   90.00
_cell.angle_beta   90.00
_cell.angle_gamma   90.00
#
_symmetry.space_group_name_H-M   'P 1'
#
loop_
_entity.id
_entity.type
_entity.pdbx_description
1 polymer ?
#
loop_
_entity_poly.entity_id
_entity_poly.type
_entity_poly.pdbx_seq_one_letter_code
_entity_poly.pdbx_strand_id
1 'polypeptide(L)' 'RGEEGLKVIMMCEVPSNAILAEQFLEFFDGFSIGSNDLTQLTLGLDRDSGMELLAADFDERDPAVTALISQAIQA' A
#
# COMPACT_ATOMS: atom_id res chain seq x y z
N ARG A 1 -9.72 -11.66 -13.01
CA ARG A 1 -9.20 -11.16 -14.31
C ARG A 1 -10.37 -10.79 -15.22
N GLY A 2 -10.22 -9.70 -15.98
CA GLY A 2 -11.33 -9.05 -16.70
C GLY A 2 -11.61 -9.63 -18.09
N GLU A 3 -12.75 -9.23 -18.66
CA GLU A 3 -13.18 -9.63 -20.01
C GLU A 3 -12.57 -8.73 -21.08
N GLU A 4 -12.47 -9.22 -22.32
CA GLU A 4 -12.03 -8.45 -23.50
C GLU A 4 -10.66 -7.76 -23.34
N GLY A 5 -9.74 -8.36 -22.57
CA GLY A 5 -8.40 -7.81 -22.33
C GLY A 5 -8.35 -6.72 -21.26
N LEU A 6 -9.45 -6.50 -20.52
CA LEU A 6 -9.46 -5.63 -19.36
C LEU A 6 -8.52 -6.17 -18.26
N LYS A 7 -7.49 -5.39 -17.92
CA LYS A 7 -6.63 -5.66 -16.77
C LYS A 7 -7.30 -5.21 -15.48
N VAL A 8 -7.29 -6.08 -14.47
CA VAL A 8 -7.79 -5.79 -13.13
C VAL A 8 -6.60 -5.49 -12.23
N ILE A 9 -6.44 -4.22 -11.88
CA ILE A 9 -5.37 -3.76 -11.00
C ILE A 9 -5.94 -3.58 -9.60
N MET A 10 -5.23 -4.10 -8.60
CA MET A 10 -5.59 -3.92 -7.20
C MET A 10 -4.81 -2.76 -6.58
N MET A 11 -5.43 -2.01 -5.69
CA MET A 11 -4.71 -1.05 -4.86
C MET A 11 -3.95 -1.79 -3.76
N CYS A 12 -2.63 -1.60 -3.68
CA CYS A 12 -1.80 -2.10 -2.60
C CYS A 12 -1.61 -0.95 -1.59
N GLU A 13 -2.52 -0.88 -0.63
CA GLU A 13 -2.60 0.21 0.34
C GLU A 13 -2.81 -0.26 1.79
N VAL A 14 -3.05 -1.55 2.00
CA VAL A 14 -3.07 -2.17 3.32
C VAL A 14 -1.78 -2.97 3.49
N PRO A 15 -1.11 -2.95 4.67
CA PRO A 15 0.13 -3.70 4.89
C PRO A 15 0.02 -5.19 4.53
N SER A 16 -1.15 -5.80 4.74
CA SER A 16 -1.39 -7.20 4.34
C SER A 16 -1.30 -7.44 2.84
N ASN A 17 -1.61 -6.45 1.99
CA ASN A 17 -1.45 -6.57 0.53
C ASN A 17 0.01 -6.68 0.14
N ALA A 18 0.89 -5.88 0.76
CA ALA A 18 2.33 -5.95 0.52
C ALA A 18 2.94 -7.23 1.10
N ILE A 19 2.53 -7.64 2.30
CA ILE A 19 3.03 -8.85 2.97
C ILE A 19 2.67 -10.11 2.18
N LEU A 20 1.46 -10.16 1.63
CA LEU A 20 0.91 -11.32 0.91
C LEU A 20 0.78 -11.04 -0.59
N ALA A 21 1.66 -10.20 -1.14
CA ALA A 21 1.58 -9.68 -2.51
C ALA A 21 1.42 -10.78 -3.56
N GLU A 22 2.22 -11.84 -3.50
CA GLU A 22 2.13 -12.98 -4.42
C GLU A 22 0.73 -13.63 -4.42
N GLN A 23 0.12 -13.81 -3.24
CA GLN A 23 -1.21 -14.44 -3.11
C GLN A 23 -2.30 -13.56 -3.72
N PHE A 24 -2.20 -12.25 -3.57
CA PHE A 24 -3.13 -11.33 -4.21
C PHE A 24 -2.93 -11.29 -5.73
N LEU A 25 -1.69 -11.33 -6.22
CA LEU A 25 -1.38 -11.36 -7.66
C LEU A 25 -1.84 -12.65 -8.37
N GLU A 26 -2.24 -13.69 -7.65
CA GLU A 26 -2.97 -14.83 -8.23
C GLU A 26 -4.32 -14.39 -8.85
N PHE A 27 -4.93 -13.33 -8.32
CA PHE A 27 -6.26 -12.86 -8.71
C PHE A 27 -6.25 -11.60 -9.58
N PHE A 28 -5.21 -10.77 -9.42
CA PHE A 28 -5.06 -9.47 -10.05
C PHE A 28 -3.95 -9.45 -11.10
N ASP A 29 -4.04 -8.52 -12.04
CA ASP A 29 -3.07 -8.36 -13.13
C ASP A 29 -1.90 -7.44 -12.75
N GLY A 30 -1.91 -6.90 -11.51
CA GLY A 30 -0.88 -6.06 -10.94
C GLY A 30 -1.38 -5.19 -9.80
N PHE A 31 -0.48 -4.37 -9.27
CA PHE A 31 -0.78 -3.41 -8.21
C PHE A 31 -0.65 -1.96 -8.65
N SER A 32 -1.44 -1.11 -7.99
CA SER A 32 -1.23 0.33 -7.87
C SER A 32 -0.95 0.63 -6.40
N ILE A 33 0.19 1.23 -6.08
CA ILE A 33 0.55 1.51 -4.68
C ILE A 33 -0.21 2.75 -4.20
N GLY A 34 -1.02 2.59 -3.15
CA GLY A 34 -1.66 3.70 -2.44
C GLY A 34 -0.80 4.10 -1.24
N SER A 35 0.19 4.95 -1.48
CA SER A 35 1.21 5.29 -0.46
C SER A 35 0.63 5.99 0.76
N ASN A 36 -0.41 6.82 0.59
CA ASN A 36 -1.07 7.51 1.69
C ASN A 36 -1.62 6.53 2.74
N ASP A 37 -2.49 5.62 2.30
CA ASP A 37 -3.16 4.68 3.22
C ASP A 37 -2.21 3.58 3.67
N LEU A 38 -1.23 3.19 2.84
CA LEU A 38 -0.16 2.31 3.26
C LEU A 38 0.66 2.92 4.40
N THR A 39 1.00 4.21 4.32
CA THR A 39 1.73 4.94 5.36
C THR A 39 0.92 5.02 6.65
N GLN A 40 -0.35 5.44 6.55
CA GLN A 40 -1.28 5.52 7.68
C GLN A 40 -1.35 4.20 8.45
N LEU A 41 -1.57 3.09 7.74
CA LEU A 41 -1.78 1.78 8.35
C LEU A 41 -0.47 1.10 8.77
N THR A 42 0.65 1.43 8.13
CA THR A 42 1.97 0.89 8.51
C THR A 42 2.49 1.57 9.78
N LEU A 43 2.36 2.90 9.86
CA LEU A 43 2.85 3.69 11.00
C LEU A 43 1.84 3.78 12.15
N GLY A 44 0.58 3.41 11.89
CA GLY A 44 -0.50 3.53 12.88
C GLY A 44 -0.88 4.98 13.16
N LEU A 45 -0.73 5.86 12.17
CA LEU A 45 -0.95 7.30 12.30
C LEU A 45 -2.21 7.71 11.54
N ASP A 46 -3.12 8.41 12.20
CA ASP A 46 -4.27 9.04 11.54
C ASP A 46 -3.93 10.47 11.12
N ARG A 47 -3.64 10.64 9.82
CA ARG A 47 -3.30 11.95 9.23
C ARG A 47 -4.49 12.93 9.26
N ASP A 48 -5.72 12.41 9.29
CA ASP A 48 -6.96 13.18 9.23
C ASP A 48 -7.51 13.50 10.63
N SER A 49 -6.80 13.08 11.69
CA SER A 49 -7.16 13.34 13.09
C SER A 49 -7.18 14.81 13.49
N GLY A 50 -6.59 15.70 12.68
CA GLY A 50 -6.41 17.11 13.00
C GLY A 50 -5.34 17.40 14.06
N MET A 51 -4.59 16.37 14.49
CA MET A 51 -3.48 16.52 15.43
C MET A 51 -2.18 16.82 14.66
N GLU A 52 -1.68 18.05 14.80
CA GLU A 52 -0.49 18.54 14.07
C GLU A 52 0.76 17.67 14.33
N LEU A 53 0.89 17.10 15.53
CA LEU A 53 1.99 16.19 15.86
C LEU A 53 1.97 14.92 14.99
N LEU A 54 0.79 14.31 14.77
CA LEU A 54 0.66 13.09 13.98
C LEU A 54 0.86 13.37 12.49
N ALA A 55 0.45 14.55 12.01
CA ALA A 55 0.68 14.98 10.65
C ALA A 55 2.18 15.21 10.35
N ALA A 56 2.95 15.66 11.34
CA ALA A 56 4.39 15.86 11.20
C ALA A 56 5.16 14.52 11.11
N ASP A 57 4.68 13.48 11.79
CA ASP A 57 5.28 12.14 11.80
C ASP A 57 4.82 11.26 10.61
N PHE A 58 3.86 11.75 9.81
CA PHE A 58 3.39 11.06 8.61
C PHE A 58 4.41 11.23 7.47
N ASP A 59 5.24 10.23 7.24
CA ASP A 59 6.21 10.21 6.14
C ASP A 59 6.17 8.91 5.34
N GLU A 60 5.81 9.01 4.06
CA GLU A 60 5.78 7.87 3.14
C GLU A 60 7.18 7.29 2.83
N ARG A 61 8.24 8.02 3.21
CA ARG A 61 9.63 7.61 3.07
C ARG A 61 10.16 6.90 4.32
N ASP A 62 9.32 6.69 5.34
CA ASP A 62 9.71 5.92 6.52
C ASP A 62 10.26 4.54 6.11
N PRO A 63 11.32 4.03 6.76
CA PRO A 63 11.90 2.73 6.44
C PRO A 63 10.90 1.57 6.43
N ALA A 64 9.89 1.57 7.31
CA ALA A 64 8.86 0.54 7.33
C ALA A 64 7.96 0.61 6.10
N VAL A 65 7.56 1.83 5.69
CA VAL A 65 6.71 2.05 4.50
C VAL A 65 7.46 1.68 3.23
N THR A 66 8.70 2.17 3.08
CA THR A 66 9.53 1.87 1.90
C THR A 66 9.90 0.39 1.79
N ALA A 67 10.05 -0.32 2.92
CA ALA A 67 10.21 -1.77 2.92
C ALA A 67 8.98 -2.50 2.36
N LEU A 68 7.77 -2.10 2.76
CA LEU A 68 6.53 -2.69 2.23
C LEU A 68 6.32 -2.36 0.75
N ILE A 69 6.62 -1.12 0.33
CA ILE A 69 6.60 -0.72 -1.08
C ILE A 69 7.58 -1.59 -1.88
N SER A 70 8.82 -1.76 -1.40
CA SER A 70 9.81 -2.60 -2.06
C SER A 70 9.36 -4.05 -2.14
N GLN A 71 8.73 -4.58 -1.09
CA GLN A 71 8.20 -5.94 -1.08
C GLN A 71 7.08 -6.12 -2.12
N ALA A 72 6.15 -5.16 -2.21
CA ALA A 72 5.06 -5.19 -3.19
C ALA A 72 5.56 -5.08 -4.64
N ILE A 73 6.66 -4.36 -4.89
CA ILE A 73 7.29 -4.25 -6.22
C ILE A 73 8.03 -5.53 -6.63
N GLN A 74 8.58 -6.27 -5.66
CA GLN A 74 9.38 -7.47 -5.92
C GLN A 74 8.55 -8.73 -6.18
N ALA A 75 7.29 -8.75 -5.74
CA ALA A 75 6.34 -9.83 -5.98
C ALA A 75 5.88 -9.88 -7.44
#